data_AF-A0A5S5DUD6-F1
#
_entry.id   AF-A0A5S5DUD6-F1
#
_cell.length_a   1.000
_cell.length_b   1.000
_cell.length_c   1.000
_cell.angle_alpha   90.00
_cell.angle_beta   90.00
_cell.angle_gamma   90.00
#
_symmetry.space_group_name_H-M   'P 1'
#
loop_
_entity.id
_entity.type
_entity.pdbx_description
1 polymer ?
#
loop_
_entity_poly.entity_id
_entity_poly.type
_entity_poly.pdbx_seq_one_letter_code
_entity_poly.pdbx_strand_id
1 'polypeptide(L)' 'MDKNKQFLGIDVSKEVIDVYDSQGIWHQFRNDVSGFKKLLTITSSLTH' A
#
# COMPACT_ATOMS: atom_id res chain seq x y z
N MET A 1 14.41 12.28 -14.92
CA MET A 1 14.07 11.66 -13.63
C MET A 1 12.84 12.38 -13.11
N ASP A 2 11.69 11.74 -13.23
CA ASP A 2 10.44 12.32 -12.74
C ASP A 2 10.43 12.19 -11.21
N LYS A 3 10.25 13.31 -10.50
CA LYS A 3 10.49 13.43 -9.05
C LYS A 3 9.38 12.80 -8.18
N ASN A 4 8.35 12.24 -8.80
CA ASN A 4 7.14 11.76 -8.12
C ASN A 4 6.96 10.22 -8.17
N LYS A 5 8.05 9.45 -8.20
CA LYS A 5 7.97 7.99 -8.10
C LYS A 5 8.08 7.57 -6.64
N GLN A 6 6.95 7.22 -6.02
CA GLN A 6 6.94 6.55 -4.72
C GLN A 6 6.92 5.03 -4.91
N PHE A 7 7.72 4.33 -4.10
CA PHE A 7 7.77 2.87 -4.07
C PHE A 7 7.12 2.38 -2.78
N LEU A 8 6.33 1.32 -2.91
CA LEU A 8 5.75 0.58 -1.78
C LEU A 8 6.31 -0.85 -1.81
N GLY A 9 6.81 -1.32 -0.68
CA GLY A 9 7.06 -2.75 -0.47
C GLY A 9 5.73 -3.43 -0.11
N ILE A 10 5.39 -4.53 -0.77
CA ILE A 10 4.15 -5.26 -0.51
C ILE A 10 4.50 -6.73 -0.29
N ASP A 11 4.07 -7.28 0.84
CA ASP A 11 4.10 -8.71 1.14
C ASP A 11 2.67 -9.24 1.27
N VAL A 12 2.37 -10.38 0.64
CA VAL A 12 1.00 -10.91 0.50
C VAL A 12 0.94 -12.32 1.04
N SER A 13 0.10 -12.50 2.06
CA SER A 13 -0.25 -13.80 2.63
C SER A 13 -1.72 -14.13 2.38
N LYS A 14 -2.17 -15.30 2.86
CA LYS A 14 -3.55 -15.77 2.65
C LYS A 14 -4.60 -14.78 3.18
N GLU A 15 -4.38 -14.20 4.35
CA GLU A 15 -5.39 -13.37 5.04
C GLU A 15 -4.97 -11.90 5.14
N VAL A 16 -3.73 -11.56 4.81
CA VAL A 16 -3.12 -10.27 5.10
C VAL A 16 -2.26 -9.76 3.93
N ILE A 17 -2.31 -8.46 3.70
CA ILE A 17 -1.43 -7.69 2.81
C ILE A 17 -0.68 -6.69 3.70
N ASP A 18 0.63 -6.86 3.83
CA ASP A 18 1.51 -5.95 4.54
C ASP A 18 2.14 -4.97 3.53
N VAL A 19 2.09 -3.68 3.85
CA VAL A 19 2.55 -2.60 2.97
C VAL A 19 3.52 -1.72 3.73
N TYR A 20 4.71 -1.54 3.18
CA TYR A 20 5.76 -0.69 3.72
C TYR A 20 6.00 0.48 2.79
N ASP A 21 5.83 1.70 3.30
CA ASP A 21 5.98 2.91 2.50
C ASP A 21 7.41 3.47 2.50
N SER A 22 7.63 4.48 1.67
CA SER A 22 8.94 5.15 1.56
C SER A 22 9.34 5.95 2.82
N GLN A 23 8.40 6.21 3.73
CA GLN A 23 8.62 6.91 5.00
C GLN A 23 8.91 5.95 6.15
N GLY A 24 8.93 4.64 5.88
CA GLY A 24 9.14 3.60 6.87
C GLY A 24 7.90 3.25 7.69
N ILE A 25 6.71 3.68 7.27
CA ILE A 25 5.44 3.33 7.89
C ILE A 25 5.00 1.96 7.37
N TRP A 26 4.57 1.12 8.32
CA TRP A 26 3.99 -0.19 8.05
C TRP A 26 2.47 -0.13 8.17
N HIS A 27 1.78 -0.61 7.13
CA HIS A 27 0.34 -0.75 7.08
C HIS A 27 -0.02 -2.22 6.87
N GLN A 28 -1.06 -2.67 7.56
CA GLN A 28 -1.60 -4.01 7.38
C GLN A 28 -3.06 -3.95 6.94
N PHE A 29 -3.37 -4.67 5.88
CA PHE A 29 -4.71 -4.81 5.34
C PHE A 29 -5.13 -6.27 5.31
N ARG A 30 -6.43 -6.52 5.41
CA ARG A 30 -6.98 -7.86 5.17
C ARG A 30 -6.86 -8.19 3.69
N ASN A 31 -6.51 -9.43 3.35
CA ASN A 31 -6.51 -9.93 1.98
C ASN A 31 -7.94 -10.25 1.51
N ASP A 32 -8.78 -9.22 1.48
CA ASP A 32 -10.13 -9.26 0.97
C ASP A 32 -10.52 -7.92 0.34
N VAL A 33 -11.76 -7.84 -0.16
CA VAL A 33 -12.30 -6.64 -0.82
C VAL A 33 -12.25 -5.42 0.09
N SER A 34 -12.46 -5.58 1.40
CA SER A 34 -12.46 -4.47 2.35
C SER A 34 -11.06 -3.91 2.58
N GLY A 35 -10.06 -4.78 2.72
CA GLY A 35 -8.66 -4.39 2.85
C GLY A 35 -8.12 -3.80 1.56
N PHE A 36 -8.49 -4.35 0.40
CA PHE A 36 -8.10 -3.80 -0.90
C PHE A 36 -8.65 -2.38 -1.12
N LYS A 37 -9.90 -2.10 -0.72
CA LYS A 37 -10.46 -0.74 -0.79
C LYS A 37 -9.65 0.26 0.05
N LYS A 38 -9.20 -0.15 1.24
CA LYS A 38 -8.34 0.70 2.10
C LYS A 38 -6.96 0.92 1.48
N LEU A 39 -6.37 -0.12 0.89
CA LEU A 39 -5.12 -0.01 0.14
C LEU A 39 -5.26 0.96 -1.04
N LEU A 40 -6.36 0.88 -1.80
CA LEU A 40 -6.64 1.79 -2.90
C LEU A 40 -6.68 3.25 -2.44
N THR A 41 -7.36 3.54 -1.32
CA THR A 41 -7.41 4.91 -0.76
C THR A 41 -6.02 5.47 -0.48
N ILE A 42 -5.13 4.70 0.16
CA ILE A 42 -3.77 5.19 0.44
C ILE A 42 -3.00 5.41 -0.87
N THR A 43 -3.05 4.47 -1.82
CA THR A 43 -2.33 4.61 -3.10
C THR A 43 -2.85 5.75 -3.97
N SER A 44 -4.15 6.05 -3.92
CA SER A 44 -4.74 7.16 -4.66
C SER A 44 -4.26 8.54 -4.18
N SER A 45 -3.90 8.66 -2.90
CA SER A 45 -3.27 9.87 -2.37
C SER A 45 -1.80 10.01 -2.78
N LEU A 46 -1.15 8.92 -3.22
CA LEU A 46 0.24 8.92 -3.67
C LEU A 46 0.38 9.21 -5.17
N THR A 47 -0.70 9.05 -5.95
CA THR A 47 -0.75 9.37 -7.38
C THR A 47 -1.50 10.68 -7.58
N HIS A 48 -0.77 11.76 -7.88
CA HIS A 48 -1.34 13.06 -8.24
C HIS A 48 -1.82 13.08 -9.70
#